data_AF-A0A953R1F0-F1
#
_entry.id   AF-A0A953R1F0-F1
#
_cell.length_a   1.000
_cell.length_b   1.000
_cell.length_c   1.000
_cell.angle_alpha   90.00
_cell.angle_beta   90.00
_cell.angle_gamma   90.00
#
_symmetry.space_group_name_H-M   'P 1'
#
loop_
_entity.id
_entity.type
_entity.pdbx_description
1 polymer ?
#
loop_
_entity_poly.entity_id
_entity_poly.type
_entity_poly.pdbx_seq_one_letter_code
_entity_poly.pdbx_strand_id
1 'polypeptide(L)'
;FAKIARTADQVDDRYAAVKELTDQVALAQVAKTDSDRDVRKAATDKLTDQGALAQIAKTADYLEVRVAAVRRLTDQAVVAEFADMENVPMISLAAAKMLADQTLAQTVFARIGNWADRSDDRLAAVKELTDQVALAQVAKTDSDSDVGKAAADKLTDQAVLADVAKTAICLGVRVAAVRRLTDQAVVAKFAMENVPMVSLAAAKMLAHQTLAQMVFAMIAKRADRSDDRLAAVKELTDQAALAEIAKTNESTEVRRAAADRLTVKVGPEFSLDKLGAMIDEAKEPRDRASDQEWERQGSPGRGQPHYCRMCHRTMYGKETTHGLVTAYRCRSCGSEYCYWCLEQKAPNNAAGGKSCPSCLGVFEVIHG
;
A
#
# COMPACT_ATOMS: atom_id res chain seq x y z
N PHE A 1 -1.12 56.17 10.14
CA PHE A 1 -0.87 54.72 10.00
C PHE A 1 0.52 54.36 9.46
N ALA A 2 1.04 54.98 8.39
CA ALA A 2 2.33 54.59 7.79
C ALA A 2 3.55 54.58 8.73
N LYS A 3 3.62 55.48 9.72
CA LYS A 3 4.67 55.46 10.75
C LYS A 3 4.52 54.25 11.69
N ILE A 4 3.32 54.03 12.22
CA ILE A 4 3.00 52.92 13.13
C ILE A 4 3.31 51.58 12.45
N ALA A 5 2.81 51.38 11.23
CA ALA A 5 3.03 50.16 10.45
C ALA A 5 4.51 49.82 10.21
N ARG A 6 5.42 50.81 10.25
CA ARG A 6 6.85 50.60 9.98
C ARG A 6 7.73 50.54 11.24
N THR A 7 7.25 51.07 12.36
CA THR A 7 8.14 51.37 13.51
C THR A 7 7.56 51.03 14.87
N ALA A 8 6.28 50.66 14.98
CA ALA A 8 5.74 50.26 16.27
C ALA A 8 6.39 48.96 16.75
N ASP A 9 6.73 48.90 18.04
CA ASP A 9 7.45 47.76 18.61
C ASP A 9 6.56 46.50 18.63
N GLN A 10 5.27 46.67 18.96
CA GLN A 10 4.32 45.57 19.02
C GLN A 10 3.87 45.14 17.62
N VAL A 11 3.92 43.82 17.38
CA VAL A 11 3.49 43.21 16.11
C VAL A 11 2.02 43.52 15.83
N ASP A 12 1.17 43.43 16.86
CA ASP A 12 -0.27 43.69 16.74
C ASP A 12 -0.57 45.13 16.31
N ASP A 13 0.18 46.12 16.82
CA ASP A 13 0.04 47.51 16.43
C ASP A 13 0.44 47.73 14.97
N ARG A 14 1.54 47.11 14.52
CA ARG A 14 1.95 47.18 13.11
C ARG A 14 0.93 46.52 12.21
N TYR A 15 0.46 45.33 12.59
CA TYR A 15 -0.55 44.58 11.85
C TYR A 15 -1.87 45.35 11.73
N ALA A 16 -2.38 45.91 12.83
CA ALA A 16 -3.55 46.77 12.85
C ALA A 16 -3.35 48.03 11.98
N ALA A 17 -2.18 48.66 12.05
CA ALA A 17 -1.88 49.80 11.21
C ALA A 17 -1.84 49.46 9.71
N VAL A 18 -1.32 48.29 9.33
CA VAL A 18 -1.33 47.80 7.94
C VAL A 18 -2.77 47.60 7.43
N LYS A 19 -3.67 47.09 8.28
CA LYS A 19 -5.10 46.93 7.92
C LYS A 19 -5.77 48.24 7.52
N GLU A 20 -5.37 49.37 8.09
CA GLU A 20 -5.90 50.70 7.75
C GLU A 20 -5.05 51.44 6.70
N LEU A 21 -3.83 50.97 6.41
CA LEU A 21 -2.89 51.66 5.53
C LEU A 21 -3.28 51.57 4.05
N THR A 22 -3.37 52.70 3.35
CA THR A 22 -3.70 52.77 1.91
C THR A 22 -2.51 53.18 1.03
N ASP A 23 -1.49 53.82 1.62
CA ASP A 23 -0.28 54.26 0.94
C ASP A 23 0.50 53.05 0.40
N GLN A 24 0.55 52.93 -0.93
CA GLN A 24 1.18 51.80 -1.63
C GLN A 24 2.70 51.76 -1.45
N VAL A 25 3.36 52.91 -1.30
CA VAL A 25 4.81 52.96 -1.07
C VAL A 25 5.13 52.46 0.33
N ALA A 26 4.35 52.89 1.32
CA ALA A 26 4.49 52.43 2.69
C ALA A 26 4.16 50.93 2.82
N LEU A 27 3.10 50.45 2.16
CA LEU A 27 2.77 49.02 2.10
C LEU A 27 3.90 48.20 1.46
N ALA A 28 4.50 48.69 0.38
CA ALA A 28 5.61 48.01 -0.31
C ALA A 28 6.84 47.92 0.60
N GLN A 29 7.12 48.97 1.37
CA GLN A 29 8.19 48.96 2.36
C GLN A 29 7.92 47.91 3.45
N VAL A 30 6.74 47.93 4.08
CA VAL A 30 6.39 46.97 5.14
C VAL A 30 6.46 45.53 4.65
N ALA A 31 5.90 45.24 3.47
CA ALA A 31 5.94 43.90 2.86
C ALA A 31 7.38 43.39 2.63
N LYS A 32 8.31 44.29 2.31
CA LYS A 32 9.72 43.97 2.04
C LYS A 32 10.59 43.93 3.29
N THR A 33 10.27 44.65 4.36
CA THR A 33 11.23 44.87 5.46
C THR A 33 10.75 44.49 6.84
N ASP A 34 9.44 44.30 7.09
CA ASP A 34 8.97 43.98 8.45
C ASP A 34 9.62 42.69 8.97
N SER A 35 9.88 42.56 10.27
CA SER A 35 10.47 41.31 10.80
C SER A 35 9.44 40.17 10.86
N ASP A 36 8.16 40.51 10.98
CA ASP A 36 7.08 39.56 11.20
C ASP A 36 6.44 39.10 9.88
N ARG A 37 6.28 37.78 9.73
CA ARG A 37 5.72 37.15 8.53
C ARG A 37 4.29 37.59 8.26
N ASP A 38 3.46 37.69 9.29
CA ASP A 38 2.02 37.95 9.14
C ASP A 38 1.78 39.42 8.83
N VAL A 39 2.58 40.34 9.38
CA VAL A 39 2.60 41.75 9.00
C VAL A 39 3.03 41.92 7.55
N ARG A 40 4.10 41.22 7.10
CA ARG A 40 4.52 41.24 5.69
C ARG A 40 3.41 40.77 4.77
N LYS A 41 2.81 39.62 5.08
CA LYS A 41 1.72 39.05 4.28
C LYS A 41 0.54 40.00 4.20
N ALA A 42 0.12 40.61 5.32
CA ALA A 42 -0.97 41.58 5.33
C ALA A 42 -0.68 42.80 4.45
N ALA A 43 0.57 43.29 4.45
CA ALA A 43 0.96 44.38 3.57
C ALA A 43 0.96 43.96 2.09
N THR A 44 1.50 42.77 1.79
CA THR A 44 1.46 42.15 0.45
C THR A 44 0.03 41.96 -0.06
N ASP A 45 -0.90 41.56 0.81
CA ASP A 45 -2.31 41.35 0.50
C ASP A 45 -3.07 42.66 0.21
N LYS A 46 -2.47 43.83 0.47
CA LYS A 46 -3.02 45.15 0.12
C LYS A 46 -2.31 45.89 -1.02
N LEU A 47 -1.13 45.45 -1.43
CA LEU A 47 -0.38 46.02 -2.57
C LEU A 47 -1.07 45.87 -3.93
N THR A 48 -1.21 46.94 -4.69
CA THR A 48 -1.70 46.89 -6.09
C THR A 48 -0.59 47.08 -7.11
N ASP A 49 0.56 47.59 -6.68
CA ASP A 49 1.74 47.79 -7.52
C ASP A 49 2.31 46.45 -8.01
N GLN A 50 2.16 46.19 -9.31
CA GLN A 50 2.56 44.92 -9.94
C GLN A 50 4.07 44.70 -9.93
N GLY A 51 4.88 45.76 -10.02
CA GLY A 51 6.34 45.66 -9.95
C GLY A 51 6.81 45.31 -8.54
N ALA A 52 6.20 45.90 -7.51
CA ALA A 52 6.46 45.57 -6.12
C ALA A 52 6.06 44.13 -5.80
N LEU A 53 4.88 43.68 -6.26
CA LEU A 53 4.43 42.30 -6.11
C LEU A 53 5.39 41.30 -6.76
N ALA A 54 5.82 41.55 -8.00
CA ALA A 54 6.78 40.69 -8.70
C ALA A 54 8.12 40.61 -7.95
N GLN A 55 8.61 41.74 -7.41
CA GLN A 55 9.83 41.74 -6.62
C GLN A 55 9.69 40.95 -5.32
N ILE A 56 8.57 41.09 -4.60
CA ILE A 56 8.28 40.35 -3.37
C ILE A 56 8.19 38.85 -3.66
N ALA A 57 7.50 38.46 -4.73
CA ALA A 57 7.40 37.07 -5.18
C ALA A 57 8.78 36.44 -5.47
N LYS A 58 9.71 37.21 -6.04
CA LYS A 58 11.09 36.77 -6.33
C LYS A 58 11.97 36.67 -5.08
N THR A 59 11.85 37.59 -4.13
CA THR A 59 12.90 37.82 -3.12
C THR A 59 12.50 37.72 -1.66
N ALA A 60 11.20 37.63 -1.32
CA ALA A 60 10.79 37.57 0.08
C ALA A 60 11.27 36.28 0.78
N ASP A 61 11.71 36.39 2.02
CA ASP A 61 12.26 35.25 2.78
C ASP A 61 11.22 34.17 3.09
N TYR A 62 9.98 34.59 3.34
CA TYR A 62 8.89 33.69 3.70
C TYR A 62 8.13 33.21 2.47
N LEU A 63 8.06 31.90 2.27
CA LEU A 63 7.34 31.27 1.15
C LEU A 63 5.87 31.73 1.07
N GLU A 64 5.19 31.86 2.21
CA GLU A 64 3.80 32.33 2.29
C GLU A 64 3.62 33.75 1.73
N VAL A 65 4.59 34.63 1.98
CA VAL A 65 4.58 36.01 1.45
C VAL A 65 4.85 36.01 -0.05
N ARG A 66 5.76 35.15 -0.53
CA ARG A 66 6.02 34.97 -1.97
C ARG A 66 4.76 34.48 -2.69
N VAL A 67 4.10 33.46 -2.15
CA VAL A 67 2.85 32.90 -2.70
C VAL A 67 1.72 33.95 -2.68
N ALA A 68 1.60 34.72 -1.59
CA ALA A 68 0.63 35.81 -1.51
C ALA A 68 0.86 36.86 -2.61
N ALA A 69 2.12 37.23 -2.87
CA ALA A 69 2.45 38.15 -3.94
C ALA A 69 2.10 37.60 -5.32
N VAL A 70 2.41 36.33 -5.60
CA VAL A 70 2.09 35.66 -6.88
C VAL A 70 0.59 35.63 -7.15
N ARG A 71 -0.21 35.34 -6.14
CA ARG A 71 -1.69 35.33 -6.25
C ARG A 71 -2.31 36.68 -6.60
N ARG A 72 -1.53 37.76 -6.52
CA ARG A 72 -1.98 39.13 -6.80
C ARG A 72 -1.38 39.72 -8.07
N LEU A 73 -0.55 38.95 -8.76
CA LEU A 73 -0.07 39.30 -10.10
C LEU A 73 -1.20 39.13 -11.09
N THR A 74 -1.36 40.12 -11.97
CA THR A 74 -2.38 40.10 -13.04
C THR A 74 -1.77 39.98 -14.42
N ASP A 75 -0.51 40.40 -14.58
CA ASP A 75 0.22 40.27 -15.84
C ASP A 75 0.55 38.79 -16.11
N GLN A 76 -0.06 38.23 -17.15
CA GLN A 76 0.04 36.81 -17.48
C GLN A 76 1.45 36.39 -17.92
N ALA A 77 2.24 37.29 -18.52
CA ALA A 77 3.62 36.98 -18.86
C ALA A 77 4.45 36.84 -17.59
N VAL A 78 4.26 37.74 -16.61
CA VAL A 78 4.93 37.64 -15.32
C VAL A 78 4.47 36.41 -14.53
N VAL A 79 3.17 36.09 -14.52
CA VAL A 79 2.64 34.87 -13.87
C VAL A 79 3.28 33.61 -14.48
N ALA A 80 3.45 33.55 -15.81
CA ALA A 80 4.09 32.43 -16.48
C ALA A 80 5.56 32.25 -16.06
N GLU A 81 6.33 33.33 -15.82
CA GLU A 81 7.70 33.23 -15.28
C GLU A 81 7.72 32.48 -13.94
N PHE A 82 6.75 32.74 -13.06
CA PHE A 82 6.67 32.08 -11.75
C PHE A 82 6.18 30.63 -11.85
N ALA A 83 5.40 30.29 -12.88
CA ALA A 83 4.91 28.93 -13.12
C ALA A 83 6.03 27.98 -13.58
N ASP A 84 7.09 28.52 -14.19
CA ASP A 84 8.21 27.73 -14.69
C ASP A 84 9.33 27.48 -13.66
N MET A 85 9.16 27.91 -12.41
CA MET A 85 10.18 27.70 -11.38
C MET A 85 10.23 26.25 -10.89
N GLU A 86 11.24 25.50 -11.30
CA GLU A 86 11.37 24.08 -10.95
C GLU A 86 11.64 23.85 -9.45
N ASN A 87 12.43 24.73 -8.82
CA ASN A 87 12.92 24.53 -7.45
C ASN A 87 11.93 24.93 -6.34
N VAL A 88 10.76 25.49 -6.68
CA VAL A 88 9.78 25.93 -5.68
C VAL A 88 8.36 25.52 -6.10
N PRO A 89 7.98 24.23 -5.96
CA PRO A 89 6.71 23.70 -6.45
C PRO A 89 5.49 24.48 -5.98
N MET A 90 5.48 24.95 -4.73
CA MET A 90 4.37 25.73 -4.17
C MET A 90 4.15 27.08 -4.85
N ILE A 91 5.22 27.73 -5.34
CA ILE A 91 5.06 28.97 -6.10
C ILE A 91 4.55 28.65 -7.50
N SER A 92 5.14 27.65 -8.16
CA SER A 92 4.73 27.23 -9.50
C SER A 92 3.28 26.77 -9.53
N LEU A 93 2.83 26.06 -8.49
CA LEU A 93 1.44 25.67 -8.29
C LEU A 93 0.54 26.91 -8.13
N ALA A 94 0.94 27.88 -7.30
CA ALA A 94 0.17 29.10 -7.10
C ALA A 94 0.06 29.92 -8.40
N ALA A 95 1.15 30.05 -9.15
CA ALA A 95 1.19 30.72 -10.43
C ALA A 95 0.34 30.00 -11.49
N ALA A 96 0.45 28.67 -11.59
CA ALA A 96 -0.33 27.87 -12.53
C ALA A 96 -1.85 28.00 -12.29
N LYS A 97 -2.30 28.11 -11.04
CA LYS A 97 -3.72 28.39 -10.72
C LYS A 97 -4.20 29.77 -11.19
N MET A 98 -3.29 30.71 -11.43
CA MET A 98 -3.58 32.08 -11.87
C MET A 98 -3.38 32.29 -13.37
N LEU A 99 -2.89 31.28 -14.09
CA LEU A 99 -2.72 31.33 -15.53
C LEU A 99 -4.07 31.28 -16.25
N ALA A 100 -4.25 32.19 -17.21
CA ALA A 100 -5.34 32.12 -18.17
C ALA A 100 -5.13 30.97 -19.17
N ASP A 101 -3.88 30.67 -19.53
CA ASP A 101 -3.51 29.53 -20.36
C ASP A 101 -3.66 28.22 -19.57
N GLN A 102 -4.80 27.56 -19.77
CA GLN A 102 -5.10 26.29 -19.11
C GLN A 102 -4.19 25.15 -19.56
N THR A 103 -3.68 25.20 -20.80
CA THR A 103 -2.78 24.15 -21.31
C THR A 103 -1.44 24.23 -20.59
N LEU A 104 -0.89 25.44 -20.47
CA LEU A 104 0.32 25.68 -19.68
C LEU A 104 0.11 25.33 -18.20
N ALA A 105 -1.02 25.72 -17.61
CA ALA A 105 -1.35 25.36 -16.23
C ALA A 105 -1.36 23.83 -16.01
N GLN A 106 -2.02 23.08 -16.91
CA GLN A 106 -2.05 21.61 -16.83
C GLN A 106 -0.66 20.99 -17.02
N THR A 107 0.21 21.60 -17.84
CA THR A 107 1.60 21.15 -18.00
C THR A 107 2.39 21.31 -16.69
N VAL A 108 2.19 22.43 -16.00
CA VAL A 108 2.83 22.68 -14.69
C VAL A 108 2.29 21.71 -13.62
N PHE A 109 0.97 21.50 -13.55
CA PHE A 109 0.39 20.52 -12.64
C PHE A 109 0.87 19.10 -12.92
N ALA A 110 1.00 18.70 -14.19
CA ALA A 110 1.52 17.40 -14.57
C ALA A 110 2.99 17.25 -14.14
N ARG A 111 3.83 18.26 -14.38
CA ARG A 111 5.24 18.25 -13.95
C ARG A 111 5.36 18.06 -12.44
N ILE A 112 4.66 18.90 -11.65
CA ILE A 112 4.68 18.84 -10.19
C ILE A 112 4.12 17.50 -9.70
N GLY A 113 2.97 17.08 -10.22
CA GLY A 113 2.30 15.84 -9.83
C GLY A 113 3.11 14.58 -10.07
N ASN A 114 3.98 14.55 -11.09
CA ASN A 114 4.82 13.39 -11.37
C ASN A 114 6.16 13.40 -10.62
N TRP A 115 6.75 14.59 -10.37
CA TRP A 115 8.17 14.67 -10.05
C TRP A 115 8.53 15.50 -8.81
N ALA A 116 7.58 16.20 -8.17
CA ALA A 116 7.92 16.94 -6.96
C ALA A 116 8.33 16.00 -5.82
N ASP A 117 9.38 16.36 -5.09
CA ASP A 117 9.95 15.49 -4.04
C ASP A 117 8.95 15.19 -2.92
N ARG A 118 8.21 16.22 -2.47
CA ARG A 118 7.23 16.09 -1.40
C ARG A 118 5.90 15.59 -1.93
N SER A 119 5.34 14.57 -1.28
CA SER A 119 4.02 14.04 -1.64
C SER A 119 2.90 15.07 -1.46
N ASP A 120 3.02 15.99 -0.48
CA ASP A 120 2.07 17.10 -0.31
C ASP A 120 1.95 17.97 -1.57
N ASP A 121 3.10 18.29 -2.20
CA ASP A 121 3.15 19.13 -3.40
C ASP A 121 2.58 18.38 -4.61
N ARG A 122 2.93 17.10 -4.75
CA ARG A 122 2.35 16.23 -5.80
C ARG A 122 0.84 16.10 -5.66
N LEU A 123 0.35 15.84 -4.44
CA LEU A 123 -1.08 15.74 -4.14
C LEU A 123 -1.81 17.04 -4.46
N ALA A 124 -1.23 18.19 -4.11
CA ALA A 124 -1.81 19.49 -4.38
C ALA A 124 -1.92 19.77 -5.90
N ALA A 125 -0.95 19.33 -6.69
CA ALA A 125 -1.01 19.42 -8.15
C ALA A 125 -2.02 18.44 -8.77
N VAL A 126 -2.06 17.19 -8.32
CA VAL A 126 -3.03 16.17 -8.78
C VAL A 126 -4.48 16.61 -8.55
N LYS A 127 -4.75 17.34 -7.46
CA LYS A 127 -6.07 17.93 -7.20
C LYS A 127 -6.54 18.89 -8.29
N GLU A 128 -5.63 19.58 -8.97
CA GLU A 128 -5.93 20.51 -10.08
C GLU A 128 -5.76 19.86 -11.46
N LEU A 129 -5.03 18.74 -11.53
CA LEU A 129 -4.77 18.03 -12.77
C LEU A 129 -6.05 17.39 -13.34
N THR A 130 -6.25 17.57 -14.64
CA THR A 130 -7.35 16.98 -15.42
C THR A 130 -6.86 16.15 -16.61
N ASP A 131 -5.61 16.33 -17.02
CA ASP A 131 -4.99 15.55 -18.10
C ASP A 131 -5.01 14.05 -17.76
N GLN A 132 -5.74 13.27 -18.57
CA GLN A 132 -5.99 11.85 -18.29
C GLN A 132 -4.73 11.01 -18.44
N VAL A 133 -3.78 11.40 -19.30
CA VAL A 133 -2.52 10.67 -19.49
C VAL A 133 -1.61 10.86 -18.29
N ALA A 134 -1.47 12.11 -17.83
CA ALA A 134 -0.69 12.45 -16.65
C ALA A 134 -1.30 11.84 -15.36
N LEU A 135 -2.64 11.88 -15.22
CA LEU A 135 -3.32 11.21 -14.10
C LEU A 135 -3.07 9.70 -14.09
N ALA A 136 -3.13 9.06 -15.26
CA ALA A 136 -2.86 7.63 -15.38
C ALA A 136 -1.41 7.29 -15.01
N GLN A 137 -0.46 8.13 -15.42
CA GLN A 137 0.94 7.96 -15.06
C GLN A 137 1.14 8.04 -13.54
N VAL A 138 0.66 9.11 -12.90
CA VAL A 138 0.74 9.29 -11.45
C VAL A 138 0.08 8.13 -10.71
N ALA A 139 -1.12 7.71 -11.12
CA ALA A 139 -1.83 6.58 -10.50
C ALA A 139 -1.03 5.27 -10.57
N LYS A 140 -0.25 5.04 -11.63
CA LYS A 140 0.57 3.84 -11.77
C LYS A 140 1.85 3.89 -10.97
N THR A 141 2.54 5.03 -10.99
CA THR A 141 3.95 5.10 -10.58
C THR A 141 4.22 5.84 -9.27
N ASP A 142 3.25 6.57 -8.71
CA ASP A 142 3.50 7.26 -7.45
C ASP A 142 3.68 6.24 -6.30
N SER A 143 4.73 6.47 -5.50
CA SER A 143 5.05 5.66 -4.33
C SER A 143 4.18 6.01 -3.12
N ASP A 144 3.59 7.21 -3.09
CA ASP A 144 2.64 7.64 -2.09
C ASP A 144 1.22 7.21 -2.49
N SER A 145 0.61 6.38 -1.64
CA SER A 145 -0.68 5.79 -1.93
C SER A 145 -1.81 6.82 -2.01
N ASP A 146 -1.71 7.96 -1.32
CA ASP A 146 -2.78 8.96 -1.31
C ASP A 146 -2.70 9.84 -2.56
N VAL A 147 -1.50 10.14 -3.05
CA VAL A 147 -1.30 10.79 -4.35
C VAL A 147 -1.83 9.90 -5.48
N GLY A 148 -1.41 8.64 -5.51
CA GLY A 148 -1.84 7.69 -6.54
C GLY A 148 -3.36 7.44 -6.53
N LYS A 149 -3.99 7.36 -5.34
CA LYS A 149 -5.45 7.23 -5.22
C LYS A 149 -6.16 8.47 -5.75
N ALA A 150 -5.72 9.66 -5.37
CA ALA A 150 -6.32 10.91 -5.85
C ALA A 150 -6.26 11.01 -7.39
N ALA A 151 -5.19 10.53 -8.00
CA ALA A 151 -5.07 10.44 -9.45
C ALA A 151 -6.03 9.38 -10.04
N ALA A 152 -6.05 8.17 -9.46
CA ALA A 152 -6.93 7.09 -9.88
C ALA A 152 -8.42 7.45 -9.76
N ASP A 153 -8.80 8.26 -8.77
CA ASP A 153 -10.18 8.72 -8.54
C ASP A 153 -10.67 9.73 -9.60
N LYS A 154 -9.75 10.35 -10.33
CA LYS A 154 -10.06 11.32 -11.40
C LYS A 154 -10.10 10.72 -12.81
N LEU A 155 -9.66 9.47 -12.99
CA LEU A 155 -9.66 8.80 -14.29
C LEU A 155 -11.09 8.55 -14.78
N THR A 156 -11.37 8.67 -16.07
CA THR A 156 -12.73 8.37 -16.57
C THR A 156 -12.77 7.17 -17.49
N ASP A 157 -11.65 6.86 -18.14
CA ASP A 157 -11.54 5.75 -19.08
C ASP A 157 -11.46 4.39 -18.35
N GLN A 158 -12.37 3.49 -18.70
CA GLN A 158 -12.49 2.17 -18.07
C GLN A 158 -11.32 1.24 -18.41
N ALA A 159 -10.73 1.36 -19.61
CA ALA A 159 -9.56 0.56 -19.98
C ALA A 159 -8.30 1.04 -19.25
N VAL A 160 -8.16 2.36 -19.07
CA VAL A 160 -7.07 2.94 -18.26
C VAL A 160 -7.22 2.56 -16.79
N LEU A 161 -8.43 2.62 -16.23
CA LEU A 161 -8.70 2.16 -14.86
C LEU A 161 -8.37 0.67 -14.68
N ALA A 162 -8.70 -0.18 -15.65
CA ALA A 162 -8.32 -1.59 -15.63
C ALA A 162 -6.79 -1.76 -15.65
N ASP A 163 -6.09 -0.98 -16.47
CA ASP A 163 -4.62 -1.03 -16.49
C ASP A 163 -4.00 -0.59 -15.16
N VAL A 164 -4.52 0.49 -14.54
CA VAL A 164 -4.09 0.94 -13.20
C VAL A 164 -4.36 -0.13 -12.14
N ALA A 165 -5.54 -0.77 -12.16
CA ALA A 165 -5.89 -1.86 -11.24
C ALA A 165 -4.89 -3.04 -11.32
N LYS A 166 -4.30 -3.26 -12.49
CA LYS A 166 -3.32 -4.32 -12.74
C LYS A 166 -1.89 -3.91 -12.40
N THR A 167 -1.48 -2.69 -12.75
CA THR A 167 -0.08 -2.29 -12.84
C THR A 167 0.38 -1.31 -11.77
N ALA A 168 -0.52 -0.64 -11.06
CA ALA A 168 -0.12 0.36 -10.07
C ALA A 168 0.75 -0.25 -8.96
N ILE A 169 1.81 0.48 -8.58
CA ILE A 169 2.77 0.04 -7.55
C ILE A 169 2.07 -0.17 -6.21
N CYS A 170 1.23 0.78 -5.82
CA CYS A 170 0.55 0.78 -4.53
C CYS A 170 -0.73 -0.05 -4.57
N LEU A 171 -0.82 -1.05 -3.68
CA LEU A 171 -1.99 -1.91 -3.56
C LEU A 171 -3.30 -1.14 -3.28
N GLY A 172 -3.23 -0.08 -2.48
CA GLY A 172 -4.38 0.80 -2.21
C GLY A 172 -4.90 1.51 -3.46
N VAL A 173 -4.02 1.86 -4.40
CA VAL A 173 -4.38 2.50 -5.67
C VAL A 173 -5.02 1.48 -6.61
N ARG A 174 -4.50 0.26 -6.65
CA ARG A 174 -5.13 -0.85 -7.40
C ARG A 174 -6.56 -1.10 -6.95
N VAL A 175 -6.79 -1.12 -5.63
CA VAL A 175 -8.14 -1.25 -5.06
C VAL A 175 -9.04 -0.06 -5.41
N ALA A 176 -8.52 1.17 -5.34
CA ALA A 176 -9.27 2.36 -5.75
C ALA A 176 -9.68 2.30 -7.23
N ALA A 177 -8.77 1.88 -8.11
CA ALA A 177 -9.07 1.71 -9.53
C ALA A 177 -10.14 0.63 -9.77
N VAL A 178 -10.05 -0.52 -9.10
CA VAL A 178 -11.11 -1.57 -9.17
C VAL A 178 -12.46 -1.02 -8.75
N ARG A 179 -12.52 -0.22 -7.67
CA ARG A 179 -13.77 0.41 -7.18
C ARG A 179 -14.44 1.33 -8.17
N ARG A 180 -13.71 1.79 -9.20
CA ARG A 180 -14.22 2.67 -10.25
C ARG A 180 -14.50 1.94 -11.57
N LEU A 181 -14.24 0.64 -11.63
CA LEU A 181 -14.67 -0.20 -12.74
C LEU A 181 -16.17 -0.45 -12.68
N THR A 182 -16.85 -0.25 -13.80
CA THR A 182 -18.30 -0.48 -13.92
C THR A 182 -18.62 -1.74 -14.71
N ASP A 183 -17.69 -2.19 -15.57
CA ASP A 183 -17.87 -3.41 -16.36
C ASP A 183 -17.72 -4.66 -15.46
N GLN A 184 -18.85 -5.35 -15.25
CA GLN A 184 -18.94 -6.54 -14.39
C GLN A 184 -18.10 -7.71 -14.91
N ALA A 185 -17.88 -7.84 -16.22
CA ALA A 185 -17.03 -8.88 -16.77
C ALA A 185 -15.55 -8.58 -16.49
N VAL A 186 -15.15 -7.31 -16.59
CA VAL A 186 -13.79 -6.88 -16.20
C VAL A 186 -13.58 -7.07 -14.70
N VAL A 187 -14.51 -6.63 -13.86
CA VAL A 187 -14.44 -6.82 -12.40
C VAL A 187 -14.32 -8.31 -12.04
N ALA A 188 -15.10 -9.18 -12.68
CA ALA A 188 -15.02 -10.63 -12.46
C ALA A 188 -13.63 -11.20 -12.81
N LYS A 189 -13.05 -10.76 -13.92
CA LYS A 189 -11.68 -11.14 -14.30
C LYS A 189 -10.66 -10.72 -13.25
N PHE A 190 -10.76 -9.47 -12.75
CA PHE A 190 -9.89 -9.00 -11.68
C PHE A 190 -10.03 -9.84 -10.41
N ALA A 191 -11.25 -10.21 -10.07
CA ALA A 191 -11.58 -11.04 -8.92
C ALA A 191 -10.90 -12.44 -8.97
N MET A 192 -10.66 -12.97 -10.16
CA MET A 192 -10.07 -14.31 -10.37
C MET A 192 -8.56 -14.33 -10.59
N GLU A 193 -7.97 -13.25 -11.13
CA GLU A 193 -6.58 -13.26 -11.63
C GLU A 193 -5.59 -12.44 -10.78
N ASN A 194 -6.05 -11.69 -9.77
CA ASN A 194 -5.20 -10.77 -9.00
C ASN A 194 -4.87 -11.26 -7.59
N VAL A 195 -4.12 -10.42 -6.87
CA VAL A 195 -3.78 -10.64 -5.46
C VAL A 195 -5.03 -10.58 -4.57
N PRO A 196 -5.07 -11.37 -3.48
CA PRO A 196 -6.28 -11.57 -2.67
C PRO A 196 -7.03 -10.31 -2.27
N MET A 197 -6.34 -9.23 -1.87
CA MET A 197 -6.99 -7.98 -1.44
C MET A 197 -7.69 -7.24 -2.60
N VAL A 198 -7.10 -7.25 -3.80
CA VAL A 198 -7.72 -6.71 -5.02
C VAL A 198 -8.89 -7.59 -5.44
N SER A 199 -8.71 -8.91 -5.35
CA SER A 199 -9.77 -9.87 -5.66
C SER A 199 -10.96 -9.77 -4.72
N LEU A 200 -10.72 -9.54 -3.43
CA LEU A 200 -11.77 -9.33 -2.44
C LEU A 200 -12.55 -8.03 -2.72
N ALA A 201 -11.84 -6.94 -3.05
CA ALA A 201 -12.48 -5.68 -3.42
C ALA A 201 -13.34 -5.85 -4.69
N ALA A 202 -12.81 -6.54 -5.71
CA ALA A 202 -13.53 -6.83 -6.95
C ALA A 202 -14.77 -7.72 -6.69
N ALA A 203 -14.62 -8.79 -5.89
CA ALA A 203 -15.71 -9.70 -5.58
C ALA A 203 -16.90 -9.00 -4.88
N LYS A 204 -16.62 -8.02 -4.01
CA LYS A 204 -17.65 -7.20 -3.35
C LYS A 204 -18.43 -6.29 -4.30
N MET A 205 -17.92 -6.07 -5.50
CA MET A 205 -18.59 -5.23 -6.52
C MET A 205 -19.38 -6.03 -7.55
N LEU A 206 -19.32 -7.35 -7.49
CA LEU A 206 -20.02 -8.21 -8.45
C LEU A 206 -21.52 -8.21 -8.17
N ALA A 207 -22.32 -7.84 -9.17
CA ALA A 207 -23.78 -7.93 -9.13
C ALA A 207 -24.26 -9.39 -9.14
N HIS A 208 -23.49 -10.29 -9.72
CA HIS A 208 -23.84 -11.71 -9.81
C HIS A 208 -23.46 -12.44 -8.52
N GLN A 209 -24.44 -12.58 -7.61
CA GLN A 209 -24.22 -13.12 -6.26
C GLN A 209 -23.51 -14.47 -6.25
N THR A 210 -23.85 -15.39 -7.16
CA THR A 210 -23.19 -16.71 -7.17
C THR A 210 -21.73 -16.62 -7.58
N LEU A 211 -21.37 -15.70 -8.49
CA LEU A 211 -19.99 -15.50 -8.91
C LEU A 211 -19.17 -14.85 -7.79
N ALA A 212 -19.77 -13.89 -7.08
CA ALA A 212 -19.17 -13.30 -5.89
C ALA A 212 -18.85 -14.38 -4.84
N GLN A 213 -19.81 -15.27 -4.54
CA GLN A 213 -19.63 -16.37 -3.59
C GLN A 213 -18.55 -17.36 -4.05
N MET A 214 -18.46 -17.68 -5.35
CA MET A 214 -17.38 -18.51 -5.90
C MET A 214 -16.01 -17.88 -5.70
N VAL A 215 -15.88 -16.56 -5.90
CA VAL A 215 -14.61 -15.86 -5.69
C VAL A 215 -14.25 -15.78 -4.21
N PHE A 216 -15.20 -15.47 -3.31
CA PHE A 216 -14.94 -15.51 -1.87
C PHE A 216 -14.49 -16.90 -1.42
N ALA A 217 -15.09 -17.97 -1.94
CA ALA A 217 -14.68 -19.34 -1.65
C ALA A 217 -13.25 -19.61 -2.16
N MET A 218 -12.91 -19.14 -3.36
CA MET A 218 -11.54 -19.25 -3.89
C MET A 218 -10.53 -18.52 -2.98
N ILE A 219 -10.80 -17.27 -2.61
CA ILE A 219 -9.92 -16.46 -1.73
C ILE A 219 -9.77 -17.14 -0.37
N ALA A 220 -10.87 -17.59 0.24
CA ALA A 220 -10.86 -18.28 1.52
C ALA A 220 -10.03 -19.57 1.52
N LYS A 221 -9.95 -20.25 0.37
CA LYS A 221 -9.16 -21.49 0.21
C LYS A 221 -7.70 -21.25 -0.14
N ARG A 222 -7.37 -20.18 -0.88
CA ARG A 222 -6.07 -20.04 -1.57
C ARG A 222 -5.25 -18.81 -1.22
N ALA A 223 -5.82 -17.78 -0.59
CA ALA A 223 -5.06 -16.58 -0.26
C ALA A 223 -3.92 -16.92 0.70
N ASP A 224 -2.73 -16.35 0.52
CA ASP A 224 -1.55 -16.66 1.35
C ASP A 224 -1.70 -16.19 2.80
N ARG A 225 -2.31 -15.02 3.01
CA ARG A 225 -2.53 -14.44 4.34
C ARG A 225 -3.83 -14.96 4.95
N SER A 226 -3.77 -15.37 6.21
CA SER A 226 -4.95 -15.77 6.99
C SER A 226 -5.99 -14.65 7.10
N ASP A 227 -5.56 -13.39 7.18
CA ASP A 227 -6.46 -12.24 7.24
C ASP A 227 -7.35 -12.13 6.00
N ASP A 228 -6.79 -12.34 4.80
CA ASP A 228 -7.54 -12.31 3.54
C ASP A 228 -8.52 -13.49 3.47
N ARG A 229 -8.07 -14.67 3.93
CA ARG A 229 -8.94 -15.85 4.04
C ARG A 229 -10.12 -15.59 4.99
N LEU A 230 -9.85 -15.03 6.16
CA LEU A 230 -10.88 -14.66 7.15
C LEU A 230 -11.84 -13.61 6.59
N ALA A 231 -11.34 -12.59 5.91
CA ALA A 231 -12.16 -11.57 5.29
C ALA A 231 -13.12 -12.16 4.25
N ALA A 232 -12.66 -13.12 3.43
CA ALA A 232 -13.52 -13.81 2.48
C ALA A 232 -14.56 -14.73 3.15
N VAL A 233 -14.19 -15.46 4.21
CA VAL A 233 -15.14 -16.28 5.00
C VAL A 233 -16.27 -15.43 5.59
N LYS A 234 -16.00 -14.19 6.01
CA LYS A 234 -17.04 -13.27 6.52
C LYS A 234 -18.09 -12.90 5.46
N GLU A 235 -17.75 -12.96 4.18
CA GLU A 235 -18.66 -12.66 3.07
C GLU A 235 -19.35 -13.93 2.51
N LEU A 236 -18.89 -15.11 2.92
CA LEU A 236 -19.47 -16.38 2.47
C LEU A 236 -20.82 -16.66 3.13
N THR A 237 -21.76 -17.11 2.30
CA THR A 237 -23.10 -17.59 2.67
C THR A 237 -23.35 -19.01 2.17
N ASP A 238 -22.62 -19.45 1.14
CA ASP A 238 -22.66 -20.82 0.62
C ASP A 238 -22.23 -21.82 1.71
N GLN A 239 -23.19 -22.61 2.18
CA GLN A 239 -23.01 -23.59 3.25
C GLN A 239 -22.09 -24.74 2.86
N ALA A 240 -22.07 -25.14 1.58
CA ALA A 240 -21.17 -26.20 1.13
C ALA A 240 -19.72 -25.71 1.13
N ALA A 241 -19.48 -24.49 0.64
CA ALA A 241 -18.16 -23.87 0.67
C ALA A 241 -17.66 -23.65 2.11
N LEU A 242 -18.52 -23.15 3.00
CA LEU A 242 -18.20 -22.99 4.44
C LEU A 242 -17.84 -24.32 5.09
N ALA A 243 -18.61 -25.38 4.83
CA ALA A 243 -18.35 -26.71 5.37
C ALA A 243 -17.03 -27.30 4.86
N GLU A 244 -16.68 -27.07 3.59
CA GLU A 244 -15.41 -27.51 3.03
C GLU A 244 -14.23 -26.76 3.67
N ILE A 245 -14.32 -25.42 3.78
CA ILE A 245 -13.27 -24.58 4.39
C ILE A 245 -13.07 -24.96 5.86
N ALA A 246 -14.14 -25.18 6.61
CA ALA A 246 -14.08 -25.62 8.00
C ALA A 246 -13.33 -26.96 8.16
N LYS A 247 -13.37 -27.83 7.15
CA LYS A 247 -12.71 -29.14 7.16
C LYS A 247 -11.26 -29.08 6.68
N THR A 248 -10.97 -28.32 5.63
CA THR A 248 -9.71 -28.47 4.86
C THR A 248 -8.73 -27.32 5.02
N ASN A 249 -9.15 -26.16 5.56
CA ASN A 249 -8.25 -25.00 5.62
C ASN A 249 -7.10 -25.25 6.59
N GLU A 250 -5.87 -24.88 6.20
CA GLU A 250 -4.67 -25.00 7.03
C GLU A 250 -4.75 -24.16 8.33
N SER A 251 -5.38 -22.99 8.28
CA SER A 251 -5.47 -22.08 9.43
C SER A 251 -6.63 -22.47 10.34
N THR A 252 -6.30 -22.81 11.59
CA THR A 252 -7.29 -23.13 12.64
C THR A 252 -8.29 -22.00 12.87
N GLU A 253 -7.84 -20.75 12.76
CA GLU A 253 -8.71 -19.58 12.92
C GLU A 253 -9.72 -19.46 11.78
N VAL A 254 -9.27 -19.70 10.53
CA VAL A 254 -10.15 -19.70 9.36
C VAL A 254 -11.13 -20.87 9.42
N ARG A 255 -10.68 -22.06 9.85
CA ARG A 255 -11.56 -23.23 10.05
C ARG A 255 -12.68 -22.91 11.04
N ARG A 256 -12.33 -22.35 12.20
CA ARG A 256 -13.29 -21.95 13.24
C ARG A 256 -14.27 -20.89 12.71
N ALA A 257 -13.76 -19.84 12.07
CA ALA A 257 -14.61 -18.78 11.51
C ALA A 257 -15.61 -19.30 10.46
N ALA A 258 -15.24 -20.32 9.68
CA ALA A 258 -16.15 -20.95 8.73
C ALA A 258 -17.19 -21.84 9.43
N ALA A 259 -16.77 -22.63 10.44
CA ALA A 259 -17.66 -23.49 11.21
C ALA A 259 -18.74 -22.68 11.98
N ASP A 260 -18.34 -21.54 12.57
CA ASP A 260 -19.24 -20.64 13.31
C ASP A 260 -20.39 -20.08 12.44
N ARG A 261 -20.23 -20.10 11.11
CA ARG A 261 -21.20 -19.57 10.13
C ARG A 261 -22.10 -20.63 9.51
N LEU A 262 -21.99 -21.90 9.92
CA LEU A 262 -22.87 -22.96 9.46
C LEU A 262 -24.26 -22.84 10.11
N THR A 263 -25.32 -22.87 9.30
CA THR A 263 -26.72 -22.74 9.78
C THR A 263 -27.19 -24.00 10.50
N VAL A 264 -26.77 -25.16 10.03
CA VAL A 264 -26.81 -26.39 10.80
C VAL A 264 -25.53 -26.41 11.64
N LYS A 265 -25.65 -25.99 12.90
CA LYS A 265 -24.66 -26.36 13.90
C LYS A 265 -24.64 -27.88 13.92
N VAL A 266 -23.56 -28.48 13.44
CA VAL A 266 -23.30 -29.90 13.68
C VAL A 266 -23.45 -30.08 15.21
N GLY A 267 -24.41 -30.90 15.62
CA GLY A 267 -25.10 -30.79 16.91
C GLY A 267 -24.24 -30.86 18.19
N PRO A 268 -24.85 -30.58 19.36
CA PRO A 268 -24.20 -30.14 20.61
C PRO A 268 -23.34 -31.17 21.37
N GLU A 269 -22.97 -32.29 20.75
CA GLU A 269 -22.02 -33.26 21.35
C GLU A 269 -20.58 -33.11 20.86
N PHE A 270 -20.29 -32.12 20.01
CA PHE A 270 -18.96 -31.84 19.48
C PHE A 270 -18.29 -30.69 20.24
N SER A 271 -17.43 -31.02 21.21
CA SER A 271 -16.40 -30.08 21.67
C SER A 271 -15.32 -29.93 20.58
N LEU A 272 -14.64 -28.79 20.54
CA LEU A 272 -13.47 -28.61 19.67
C LEU A 272 -12.41 -29.71 19.89
N ASP A 273 -12.35 -30.26 21.11
CA ASP A 273 -11.51 -31.42 21.45
C ASP A 273 -11.97 -32.72 20.75
N LYS A 274 -13.28 -32.93 20.62
CA LYS A 274 -13.85 -34.05 19.84
C LYS A 274 -13.65 -33.88 18.33
N LEU A 275 -13.70 -32.65 17.80
CA LEU A 275 -13.39 -32.39 16.39
C LEU A 275 -11.91 -32.66 16.08
N GLY A 276 -11.00 -32.27 16.99
CA GLY A 276 -9.58 -32.64 16.92
C GLY A 276 -9.39 -34.16 16.91
N ALA A 277 -10.04 -34.87 17.83
CA ALA A 277 -9.97 -36.33 17.91
C ALA A 277 -10.55 -37.03 16.66
N MET A 278 -11.65 -36.52 16.10
CA MET A 278 -12.26 -37.09 14.89
C MET A 278 -11.51 -36.75 13.60
N ILE A 279 -10.79 -35.62 13.57
CA ILE A 279 -9.83 -35.31 12.51
C ILE A 279 -8.65 -36.29 12.54
N ASP A 280 -8.17 -36.66 13.73
CA ASP A 280 -7.14 -37.70 13.89
C ASP A 280 -7.66 -39.10 13.52
N GLU A 281 -8.95 -39.38 13.77
CA GLU A 281 -9.57 -40.67 13.45
C GLU A 281 -9.91 -40.85 11.95
N ALA A 282 -10.14 -39.73 11.24
CA ALA A 282 -10.46 -39.67 9.81
C ALA A 282 -9.24 -39.62 8.88
N LYS A 283 -8.03 -39.45 9.43
CA LYS A 283 -6.76 -39.61 8.69
C LYS A 283 -6.60 -41.05 8.20
N GLU A 284 -6.11 -41.23 6.98
CA GLU A 284 -5.75 -42.56 6.47
C GLU A 284 -4.76 -43.21 7.46
N PRO A 285 -4.76 -44.55 7.65
CA PRO A 285 -3.89 -45.23 8.62
C PRO A 285 -2.41 -44.87 8.49
N ARG A 286 -1.99 -44.46 7.29
CA ARG A 286 -0.64 -43.98 6.97
C ARG A 286 -0.32 -42.62 7.58
N ASP A 287 -1.29 -41.70 7.59
CA ASP A 287 -1.11 -40.34 8.11
C ASP A 287 -1.12 -40.34 9.65
N ARG A 288 -1.95 -41.19 10.26
CA ARG A 288 -1.90 -41.46 11.72
C ARG A 288 -0.57 -42.06 12.17
N ALA A 289 -0.07 -43.05 11.43
CA ALA A 289 1.21 -43.68 11.73
C ALA A 289 2.38 -42.71 11.55
N SER A 290 2.30 -41.81 10.57
CA SER A 290 3.25 -40.72 10.40
C SER A 290 3.23 -39.81 11.63
N ASP A 291 2.07 -39.23 11.99
CA ASP A 291 1.97 -38.25 13.09
C ASP A 291 2.36 -38.84 14.46
N GLN A 292 1.98 -40.09 14.75
CA GLN A 292 2.37 -40.78 15.99
C GLN A 292 3.87 -41.12 16.02
N GLU A 293 4.48 -41.40 14.88
CA GLU A 293 5.93 -41.59 14.77
C GLU A 293 6.67 -40.25 14.95
N TRP A 294 6.10 -39.13 14.51
CA TRP A 294 6.62 -37.78 14.74
C TRP A 294 6.51 -37.34 16.20
N GLU A 295 5.40 -37.61 16.89
CA GLU A 295 5.22 -37.30 18.31
C GLU A 295 6.04 -38.21 19.23
N ARG A 296 6.19 -39.50 18.88
CA ARG A 296 7.03 -40.46 19.62
C ARG A 296 8.51 -40.07 19.62
N GLN A 297 8.95 -39.22 18.68
CA GLN A 297 10.34 -38.83 18.50
C GLN A 297 10.78 -37.61 19.34
N GLY A 298 9.87 -36.82 19.94
CA GLY A 298 10.16 -35.77 20.94
C GLY A 298 10.97 -34.53 20.51
N SER A 299 10.72 -33.36 21.14
CA SER A 299 11.55 -32.11 21.10
C SER A 299 12.59 -32.11 22.24
N PRO A 300 13.78 -31.42 22.31
CA PRO A 300 14.32 -30.19 21.64
C PRO A 300 15.88 -30.14 21.33
N GLY A 301 16.47 -28.96 20.96
CA GLY A 301 17.94 -28.63 20.91
C GLY A 301 18.26 -27.14 20.57
N ARG A 302 19.41 -26.56 20.99
CA ARG A 302 19.91 -25.17 20.71
C ARG A 302 21.36 -25.11 20.15
N GLY A 303 21.56 -24.60 18.93
CA GLY A 303 22.63 -23.62 18.60
C GLY A 303 23.90 -24.03 17.83
N GLN A 304 24.00 -25.16 17.12
CA GLN A 304 25.19 -25.46 16.27
C GLN A 304 24.93 -25.27 14.75
N PRO A 305 25.94 -24.85 13.95
CA PRO A 305 25.80 -24.71 12.50
C PRO A 305 25.92 -26.05 11.74
N HIS A 306 25.00 -26.29 10.80
CA HIS A 306 24.91 -27.52 9.98
C HIS A 306 25.11 -27.22 8.49
N TYR A 307 25.83 -28.04 7.74
CA TYR A 307 26.15 -27.76 6.33
C TYR A 307 25.39 -28.67 5.37
N CYS A 308 24.50 -28.09 4.54
CA CYS A 308 23.73 -28.86 3.57
C CYS A 308 24.61 -29.25 2.36
N ARG A 309 24.80 -30.56 2.14
CA ARG A 309 25.62 -31.11 1.06
C ARG A 309 25.04 -30.94 -0.35
N MET A 310 23.78 -30.52 -0.47
CA MET A 310 23.12 -30.28 -1.77
C MET A 310 23.14 -28.83 -2.22
N CYS A 311 22.81 -27.90 -1.33
CA CYS A 311 22.78 -26.48 -1.68
C CYS A 311 24.05 -25.73 -1.24
N HIS A 312 24.97 -26.42 -0.55
CA HIS A 312 26.23 -25.89 -0.07
C HIS A 312 26.08 -24.70 0.89
N ARG A 313 24.92 -24.59 1.56
CA ARG A 313 24.63 -23.55 2.55
C ARG A 313 24.80 -24.07 3.97
N THR A 314 25.39 -23.24 4.82
CA THR A 314 25.44 -23.43 6.28
C THR A 314 24.13 -22.93 6.89
N MET A 315 23.51 -23.76 7.71
CA MET A 315 22.26 -23.51 8.44
C MET A 315 22.60 -23.23 9.90
N TYR A 316 22.03 -22.17 10.47
CA TYR A 316 22.22 -21.79 11.88
C TYR A 316 20.91 -21.97 12.64
N GLY A 317 20.98 -22.56 13.84
CA GLY A 317 19.80 -22.79 14.68
C GLY A 317 19.10 -21.49 15.06
N LYS A 318 17.93 -21.26 14.44
CA LYS A 318 17.02 -20.10 14.48
C LYS A 318 17.41 -18.87 13.65
N GLU A 319 16.98 -18.87 12.38
CA GLU A 319 16.41 -17.68 11.74
C GLU A 319 15.03 -18.02 11.16
N THR A 320 14.00 -17.38 11.70
CA THR A 320 12.59 -17.59 11.38
C THR A 320 12.09 -16.57 10.37
N THR A 321 11.57 -17.05 9.24
CA THR A 321 10.34 -16.51 8.63
C THR A 321 9.33 -17.59 8.23
N HIS A 322 9.70 -18.88 8.28
CA HIS A 322 8.80 -20.01 8.08
C HIS A 322 9.23 -21.14 9.03
N GLY A 323 8.55 -21.30 10.17
CA GLY A 323 8.93 -22.27 11.20
C GLY A 323 9.01 -23.69 10.67
N LEU A 324 10.24 -24.16 10.37
CA LEU A 324 10.81 -25.51 10.52
C LEU A 324 12.10 -25.55 9.66
N VAL A 325 13.26 -25.30 10.29
CA VAL A 325 14.56 -25.68 9.70
C VAL A 325 15.10 -26.83 10.53
N THR A 326 14.72 -28.05 10.16
CA THR A 326 15.33 -29.29 10.65
C THR A 326 16.41 -29.69 9.65
N ALA A 327 17.66 -29.76 10.12
CA ALA A 327 18.75 -30.37 9.35
C ALA A 327 18.64 -31.89 9.50
N TYR A 328 18.83 -32.63 8.42
CA TYR A 328 18.74 -34.08 8.38
C TYR A 328 20.12 -34.69 8.14
N ARG A 329 20.57 -35.58 9.02
CA ARG A 329 21.78 -36.39 8.81
C ARG A 329 21.40 -37.74 8.27
N CYS A 330 22.07 -38.22 7.24
CA CYS A 330 21.88 -39.60 6.83
C CYS A 330 22.57 -40.53 7.83
N ARG A 331 21.84 -41.51 8.38
CA ARG A 331 22.38 -42.50 9.33
C ARG A 331 23.48 -43.36 8.71
N SER A 332 23.43 -43.59 7.41
CA SER A 332 24.39 -44.48 6.73
C SER A 332 25.68 -43.77 6.32
N CYS A 333 25.63 -42.50 5.90
CA CYS A 333 26.80 -41.79 5.36
C CYS A 333 27.15 -40.48 6.07
N GLY A 334 26.43 -40.13 7.14
CA GLY A 334 26.67 -38.92 7.95
C GLY A 334 26.42 -37.60 7.23
N SER A 335 25.96 -37.61 5.97
CA SER A 335 25.78 -36.39 5.19
C SER A 335 24.57 -35.60 5.64
N GLU A 336 24.73 -34.29 5.77
CA GLU A 336 23.68 -33.38 6.26
C GLU A 336 22.99 -32.63 5.12
N TYR A 337 21.67 -32.46 5.22
CA TYR A 337 20.85 -31.79 4.21
C TYR A 337 19.77 -30.93 4.86
N CYS A 338 19.36 -29.86 4.17
CA CYS A 338 18.20 -29.06 4.60
C CYS A 338 16.89 -29.70 4.13
N TYR A 339 15.82 -29.51 4.93
CA TYR A 339 14.47 -29.99 4.63
C TYR A 339 14.05 -29.73 3.17
N TRP A 340 14.15 -28.47 2.72
CA TRP A 340 13.68 -28.05 1.41
C TRP A 340 14.39 -28.76 0.24
N CYS A 341 15.70 -29.02 0.38
CA CYS A 341 16.44 -29.76 -0.65
C CYS A 341 16.03 -31.24 -0.68
N LEU A 342 15.72 -31.84 0.47
CA LEU A 342 15.24 -33.22 0.52
C LEU A 342 13.83 -33.35 -0.04
N GLU A 343 12.93 -32.44 0.34
CA GLU A 343 11.54 -32.46 -0.11
C GLU A 343 11.45 -32.41 -1.63
N GLN A 344 12.21 -31.50 -2.26
CA GLN A 344 12.12 -31.28 -3.70
C GLN A 344 12.93 -32.25 -4.54
N LYS A 345 14.09 -32.71 -4.04
CA LYS A 345 15.09 -33.36 -4.89
C LYS A 345 15.57 -34.70 -4.38
N ALA A 346 15.24 -35.09 -3.15
CA ALA A 346 15.61 -36.42 -2.68
C ALA A 346 14.67 -37.50 -3.23
N PRO A 347 15.21 -38.69 -3.56
CA PRO A 347 14.41 -39.81 -3.99
C PRO A 347 13.45 -40.26 -2.89
N ASN A 348 12.27 -40.73 -3.26
CA ASN A 348 11.33 -41.32 -2.30
C ASN A 348 11.80 -42.71 -1.88
N ASN A 349 11.49 -43.10 -0.66
CA ASN A 349 11.75 -44.43 -0.12
C ASN A 349 10.46 -45.26 -0.05
N ALA A 350 10.60 -46.58 0.11
CA ALA A 350 9.48 -47.52 0.10
C ALA A 350 8.47 -47.30 1.26
N ALA A 351 8.88 -46.62 2.34
CA ALA A 351 8.01 -46.27 3.46
C ALA A 351 7.22 -44.97 3.22
N GLY A 352 7.42 -44.27 2.10
CA GLY A 352 6.75 -43.01 1.77
C GLY A 352 7.50 -41.75 2.18
N GLY A 353 8.68 -41.87 2.79
CA GLY A 353 9.56 -40.75 3.12
C GLY A 353 10.59 -40.48 2.03
N LYS A 354 11.59 -39.64 2.35
CA LYS A 354 12.74 -39.37 1.48
C LYS A 354 13.95 -40.26 1.84
N SER A 355 14.72 -40.65 0.84
CA SER A 355 15.98 -41.41 0.95
C SER A 355 17.18 -40.49 0.70
N CYS A 356 18.32 -40.80 1.30
CA CYS A 356 19.55 -40.06 1.09
C CYS A 356 19.94 -40.04 -0.39
N PRO A 357 20.09 -38.87 -1.03
CA PRO A 357 20.51 -38.80 -2.43
C PRO A 357 21.86 -39.46 -2.70
N SER A 358 22.74 -39.53 -1.70
CA SER A 358 24.09 -40.06 -1.85
C SER A 358 24.22 -41.57 -1.59
N CYS A 359 23.35 -42.17 -0.77
CA CYS A 359 23.49 -43.59 -0.41
C CYS A 359 22.16 -44.35 -0.26
N LEU A 360 21.04 -43.68 -0.54
CA LEU A 360 19.66 -44.16 -0.38
C LEU A 360 19.26 -44.55 1.05
N GLY A 361 20.17 -44.39 2.02
CA GLY A 361 19.93 -44.62 3.43
C GLY A 361 18.91 -43.66 4.03
N VAL A 362 18.42 -44.00 5.22
CA VAL A 362 17.43 -43.20 5.95
C VAL A 362 18.08 -42.05 6.71
N PHE A 363 17.28 -41.02 6.98
CA PHE A 363 17.72 -39.86 7.76
C PHE A 363 17.42 -40.03 9.25
N GLU A 364 18.20 -39.31 10.05
CA GLU A 364 17.89 -38.91 11.42
C GLU A 364 17.88 -37.38 11.47
N VAL A 365 17.06 -36.81 12.34
CA VAL A 365 17.01 -35.36 12.55
C VAL A 365 18.19 -34.97 13.42
N ILE A 366 18.95 -33.96 13.01
CA ILE A 366 20.01 -33.40 13.85
C ILE A 366 19.38 -32.33 14.72
N HIS A 367 19.36 -32.57 16.03
CA HIS A 367 18.89 -31.59 17.01
C HIS A 367 20.09 -30.75 17.45
N GLY A 368 20.16 -29.53 16.92
CA GLY A 368 21.17 -28.52 17.26
C GLY A 368 20.68 -27.61 18.33
#